data_AF-A0A6A3VE93-F1
#
_entry.id   AF-A0A6A3VE93-F1
#
_cell.length_a   1.000
_cell.length_b   1.000
_cell.length_c   1.000
_cell.angle_alpha   90.00
_cell.angle_beta   90.00
_cell.angle_gamma   90.00
#
_symmetry.space_group_name_H-M   'P 1'
#
loop_
_entity.id
_entity.type
_entity.pdbx_description
1 polymer ?
#
loop_
_entity_poly.entity_id
_entity_poly.type
_entity_poly.pdbx_seq_one_letter_code
_entity_poly.pdbx_strand_id
1 'polypeptide(L)'
;MSGVDQHDQLRLQRYSIQRCVAFKKYYRQLFIVFVDMTVLNGFIIHKLIMKKEGGSVPTHAEYMRRLHVELLGMTGANLRSNMSAEDLFSTSIPTSEHQLQNQENYYSANGQRKHRQHLCKVCSALAPPKTKGFETSYFCRRCTEYHGGYIPLCNCVRRQETGNKSTRDQIWHATWVNGTVIPAHLIKSIHFRKRKRSEAEDEQKEG
;
A
#
# COMPACT_ATOMS: atom_id res chain seq x y z
N MET A 1 -30.16 14.83 6.86
CA MET A 1 -29.08 15.73 6.41
C MET A 1 -28.25 16.33 7.56
N SER A 2 -28.33 15.82 8.80
CA SER A 2 -27.65 16.39 9.98
C SER A 2 -26.36 15.67 10.42
N GLY A 3 -25.97 14.58 9.75
CA GLY A 3 -24.88 13.73 10.21
C GLY A 3 -23.48 14.37 10.13
N VAL A 4 -23.24 15.17 9.07
CA VAL A 4 -21.97 15.90 8.90
C VAL A 4 -21.82 16.97 9.99
N ASP A 5 -22.90 17.71 10.25
CA ASP A 5 -22.93 18.76 11.27
C ASP A 5 -22.70 18.20 12.69
N GLN A 6 -23.31 17.06 13.03
CA GLN A 6 -23.08 16.39 14.31
C GLN A 6 -21.64 15.85 14.46
N HIS A 7 -21.06 15.33 13.38
CA HIS A 7 -19.67 14.86 13.37
C HIS A 7 -18.69 16.02 13.57
N ASP A 8 -18.88 17.10 12.81
CA ASP A 8 -18.10 18.32 12.94
C ASP A 8 -18.27 18.96 14.32
N GLN A 9 -19.48 18.91 14.89
CA GLN A 9 -19.74 19.39 16.25
C GLN A 9 -18.96 18.57 17.28
N LEU A 10 -19.03 17.23 17.23
CA LEU A 10 -18.29 16.36 18.15
C LEU A 10 -16.77 16.56 18.02
N ARG A 11 -16.27 16.65 16.78
CA ARG A 11 -14.87 16.90 16.48
C ARG A 11 -14.44 18.26 17.03
N LEU A 12 -15.00 19.36 16.54
CA LEU A 12 -14.55 20.73 16.82
C LEU A 12 -14.85 21.17 18.26
N GLN A 13 -15.94 20.71 18.86
CA GLN A 13 -16.35 21.20 20.18
C GLN A 13 -15.83 20.37 21.34
N ARG A 14 -15.63 19.05 21.17
CA ARG A 14 -15.30 18.15 22.30
C ARG A 14 -13.93 17.48 22.22
N TYR A 15 -13.44 17.17 21.02
CA TYR A 15 -12.29 16.25 20.87
C TYR A 15 -11.15 16.78 20.01
N SER A 16 -11.23 18.02 19.53
CA SER A 16 -10.29 18.57 18.56
C SER A 16 -8.91 18.86 19.14
N ILE A 17 -7.90 18.14 18.64
CA ILE A 17 -6.48 18.43 18.84
C ILE A 17 -6.11 19.74 18.15
N GLN A 18 -6.78 20.09 17.04
CA GLN A 18 -6.61 21.36 16.32
C GLN A 18 -6.77 22.58 17.24
N ARG A 19 -7.61 22.48 18.28
CA ARG A 19 -7.81 23.57 19.26
C ARG A 19 -6.73 23.63 20.34
N CYS A 20 -6.00 22.54 20.56
CA CYS A 20 -4.95 22.45 21.56
C CYS A 20 -3.59 22.94 21.04
N VAL A 21 -3.38 22.94 19.71
CA VAL A 21 -2.12 23.34 19.08
C VAL A 21 -2.35 24.28 17.91
N ALA A 22 -1.67 25.43 17.92
CA ALA A 22 -1.69 26.41 16.84
C ALA A 22 -0.33 26.42 16.13
N PHE A 23 -0.32 26.08 14.84
CA PHE A 23 0.89 26.15 14.02
C PHE A 23 0.92 27.41 13.15
N LYS A 24 2.09 28.05 13.05
CA LYS A 24 2.30 29.23 12.17
C LYS A 24 2.08 28.94 10.69
N LYS A 25 2.22 27.68 10.26
CA LYS A 25 2.12 27.27 8.86
C LYS A 25 0.81 26.50 8.63
N TYR A 26 0.01 26.94 7.66
CA TYR A 26 -1.34 26.42 7.40
C TYR A 26 -1.39 24.91 7.16
N TYR A 27 -0.40 24.34 6.46
CA TYR A 27 -0.38 22.92 6.14
C TYR A 27 -0.24 22.02 7.38
N ARG A 28 0.40 22.52 8.44
CA ARG A 28 0.50 21.79 9.71
C ARG A 28 -0.86 21.76 10.41
N GLN A 29 -1.60 22.87 10.35
CA GLN A 29 -2.97 22.92 10.85
C GLN A 29 -3.88 21.96 10.06
N LEU A 30 -3.76 21.96 8.73
CA LEU A 30 -4.50 21.05 7.85
C LEU A 30 -4.20 19.58 8.18
N PHE A 31 -2.95 19.25 8.48
CA PHE A 31 -2.59 17.89 8.90
C PHE A 31 -3.31 17.48 10.19
N ILE A 32 -3.34 18.34 11.21
CA ILE A 32 -4.05 18.05 12.47
C ILE A 32 -5.56 17.89 12.25
N VAL A 33 -6.15 18.64 11.31
CA VAL A 33 -7.56 18.46 10.92
C VAL A 33 -7.81 17.03 10.46
N PHE A 34 -6.93 16.47 9.62
CA PHE A 34 -7.05 15.10 9.16
C PHE A 34 -6.84 14.08 10.27
N VAL A 35 -5.90 14.32 11.19
CA VAL A 35 -5.69 13.46 12.36
C VAL A 35 -6.95 13.44 13.24
N ASP A 36 -7.53 14.60 13.56
CA ASP A 36 -8.78 14.71 14.32
C ASP A 36 -9.91 13.91 13.66
N MET A 37 -10.06 14.03 12.34
CA MET A 37 -11.06 13.26 11.57
C MET A 37 -10.83 11.75 11.66
N THR A 38 -9.58 11.33 11.54
CA THR A 38 -9.20 9.92 11.52
C THR A 38 -9.45 9.27 12.89
N VAL A 39 -9.07 9.97 13.96
CA VAL A 39 -9.27 9.51 15.34
C VAL A 39 -10.75 9.37 15.66
N LEU A 40 -11.59 10.34 15.29
CA LEU A 40 -13.03 10.27 15.54
C LEU A 40 -13.70 9.14 14.74
N ASN A 41 -13.32 8.95 13.48
CA ASN A 41 -13.81 7.84 12.66
C ASN A 41 -13.37 6.49 13.22
N GLY A 42 -12.11 6.36 13.63
CA GLY A 42 -11.59 5.16 14.29
C GLY A 42 -12.36 4.84 15.58
N PHE A 43 -12.70 5.85 16.38
CA PHE A 43 -13.52 5.66 17.56
C PHE A 43 -14.94 5.20 17.24
N ILE A 44 -15.59 5.77 16.21
CA ILE A 44 -16.93 5.34 15.76
C ILE A 44 -16.89 3.87 15.36
N ILE A 45 -15.90 3.47 14.56
CA ILE A 45 -15.73 2.08 14.13
C ILE A 45 -15.51 1.16 15.33
N HIS A 46 -14.60 1.53 16.25
CA HIS A 46 -14.34 0.76 17.46
C HIS A 46 -15.62 0.59 18.31
N LYS A 47 -16.46 1.63 18.42
CA LYS A 47 -17.76 1.53 19.09
C LYS A 47 -18.71 0.54 18.41
N LEU A 48 -18.76 0.54 17.08
CA LEU A 48 -19.62 -0.36 16.31
C LEU A 48 -19.19 -1.83 16.50
N ILE A 49 -17.89 -2.10 16.46
CA ILE A 49 -17.32 -3.44 16.67
C ILE A 49 -17.63 -3.93 18.08
N MET A 50 -17.34 -3.13 19.11
CA MET A 50 -17.62 -3.50 20.51
C MET A 50 -19.10 -3.79 20.78
N LYS A 51 -20.00 -3.02 20.14
CA LYS A 51 -21.45 -3.30 20.23
C LYS A 51 -21.84 -4.62 19.56
N LYS A 52 -21.22 -4.95 18.42
CA LYS A 52 -21.46 -6.22 17.71
C LYS A 52 -20.98 -7.43 18.52
N GLU A 53 -19.85 -7.29 19.20
CA GLU A 53 -19.24 -8.36 20.00
C GLU A 53 -19.82 -8.47 21.43
N GLY A 54 -20.76 -7.59 21.80
CA GLY A 54 -21.39 -7.58 23.13
C GLY A 54 -20.48 -7.04 24.24
N GLY A 55 -19.36 -6.40 23.89
CA GLY A 55 -18.41 -5.83 24.84
C GLY A 55 -18.85 -4.47 25.39
N SER A 56 -18.26 -4.07 26.52
CA SER A 56 -18.44 -2.72 27.07
C SER A 56 -17.79 -1.69 26.14
N VAL A 57 -18.56 -0.70 25.71
CA VAL A 57 -18.06 0.37 24.84
C VAL A 57 -17.16 1.32 25.64
N PRO A 58 -15.86 1.46 25.33
CA PRO A 58 -14.98 2.35 26.07
C PRO A 58 -15.34 3.82 25.86
N THR A 59 -14.98 4.64 26.84
CA THR A 59 -15.07 6.10 26.73
C THR A 59 -14.07 6.62 25.69
N HIS A 60 -14.31 7.81 25.14
CA HIS A 60 -13.37 8.43 24.20
C HIS A 60 -11.97 8.61 24.80
N ALA A 61 -11.89 8.98 26.09
CA ALA A 61 -10.62 9.15 26.79
C ALA A 61 -9.84 7.83 26.96
N GLU A 62 -10.53 6.72 27.22
CA GLU A 62 -9.91 5.39 27.26
C GLU A 62 -9.40 4.95 25.90
N TYR A 63 -10.21 5.15 24.86
CA TYR A 63 -9.80 4.90 23.48
C TYR A 63 -8.54 5.70 23.13
N MET A 64 -8.52 7.01 23.42
CA MET A 64 -7.37 7.87 23.16
C MET A 64 -6.12 7.45 23.92
N ARG A 65 -6.25 7.05 25.19
CA ARG A 65 -5.11 6.56 25.98
C ARG A 65 -4.52 5.28 25.40
N ARG A 66 -5.38 4.33 25.01
CA ARG A 66 -4.94 3.08 24.36
C ARG A 66 -4.24 3.36 23.04
N LEU A 67 -4.88 4.15 22.17
CA LEU A 67 -4.33 4.56 20.89
C LEU A 67 -2.96 5.24 21.05
N HIS A 68 -2.81 6.13 22.04
CA HIS A 68 -1.55 6.81 22.31
C HIS A 68 -0.42 5.84 22.69
N VAL A 69 -0.70 4.88 23.58
CA VAL A 69 0.28 3.86 24.01
C VAL A 69 0.69 2.97 22.84
N GLU A 70 -0.29 2.51 22.04
CA GLU A 70 -0.03 1.68 20.87
C GLU A 70 0.83 2.42 19.84
N LEU A 71 0.51 3.68 19.54
CA LEU A 71 1.28 4.50 18.60
C LEU A 71 2.71 4.77 19.09
N LEU A 72 2.93 4.95 20.39
CA LEU A 72 4.27 5.10 20.97
C LEU A 72 5.08 3.80 20.91
N GLY A 73 4.43 2.64 20.96
CA GLY A 73 5.05 1.33 20.81
C GLY A 73 5.36 0.94 19.36
N MET A 74 4.89 1.70 18.37
CA MET A 74 5.14 1.39 16.97
C MET A 74 6.59 1.73 16.56
N THR A 75 7.28 0.74 16.00
CA THR A 75 8.58 0.94 15.34
C THR A 75 8.40 1.27 13.86
N GLY A 76 9.42 1.87 13.23
CA GLY A 76 9.39 2.14 11.78
C GLY A 76 9.26 0.87 10.93
N ALA A 77 9.68 -0.30 11.42
CA ALA A 77 9.45 -1.58 10.77
C ALA A 77 7.96 -1.97 10.82
N ASN A 78 7.32 -1.83 11.98
CA ASN A 78 5.90 -2.12 12.19
C ASN A 78 4.99 -1.23 11.34
N LEU A 79 5.34 0.06 11.17
CA LEU A 79 4.57 0.97 10.33
C LEU A 79 4.61 0.60 8.83
N ARG A 80 5.74 0.03 8.36
CA ARG A 80 5.88 -0.39 6.96
C ARG A 80 5.19 -1.72 6.67
N SER A 81 5.13 -2.61 7.66
CA SER A 81 4.42 -3.90 7.54
C SER A 81 2.91 -3.76 7.76
N ASN A 82 2.47 -2.76 8.52
CA ASN A 82 1.06 -2.54 8.82
C ASN A 82 0.37 -1.68 7.75
N MET A 83 0.32 -2.22 6.53
CA MET A 83 -0.43 -1.66 5.38
C MET A 83 -1.88 -2.18 5.32
N SER A 84 -2.31 -2.95 6.31
CA SER A 84 -3.65 -3.52 6.33
C SER A 84 -4.66 -2.48 6.81
N ALA A 85 -5.30 -1.79 5.87
CA ALA A 85 -6.59 -1.14 6.09
C ALA A 85 -7.74 -2.17 6.08
N GLU A 86 -7.42 -3.47 5.99
CA GLU A 86 -8.35 -4.57 5.74
C GLU A 86 -9.26 -4.80 6.94
N ASP A 87 -8.86 -4.35 8.14
CA ASP A 87 -9.60 -4.55 9.39
C ASP A 87 -10.66 -3.45 9.68
N LEU A 88 -10.66 -2.34 8.93
CA LEU A 88 -11.61 -1.23 9.13
C LEU A 88 -12.90 -1.36 8.31
N PHE A 89 -12.98 -2.32 7.40
CA PHE A 89 -14.15 -2.61 6.59
C PHE A 89 -14.47 -4.09 6.76
N SER A 90 -15.62 -4.44 7.33
CA SER A 90 -16.07 -5.82 7.56
C SER A 90 -16.38 -6.63 6.28
N THR A 91 -15.83 -6.21 5.15
CA THR A 91 -15.63 -7.07 3.99
C THR A 91 -14.14 -7.36 4.01
N SER A 92 -13.75 -8.60 4.33
CA SER A 92 -12.40 -9.08 4.03
C SER A 92 -12.08 -8.62 2.61
N ILE A 93 -11.19 -7.64 2.45
CA ILE A 93 -10.52 -7.44 1.17
C ILE A 93 -9.96 -8.83 0.90
N PRO A 94 -10.35 -9.51 -0.20
CA PRO A 94 -9.80 -10.81 -0.50
C PRO A 94 -8.30 -10.63 -0.37
N THR A 95 -7.67 -11.35 0.55
CA THR A 95 -6.22 -11.33 0.68
C THR A 95 -5.76 -11.63 -0.73
N SER A 96 -5.31 -10.59 -1.44
CA SER A 96 -5.08 -10.71 -2.86
C SER A 96 -4.00 -11.77 -2.93
N GLU A 97 -4.32 -12.96 -3.48
CA GLU A 97 -3.29 -13.99 -3.69
C GLU A 97 -2.09 -13.38 -4.43
N HIS A 98 -2.35 -12.30 -5.16
CA HIS A 98 -1.44 -11.51 -5.94
C HIS A 98 -0.88 -10.25 -5.25
N GLN A 99 -0.79 -10.20 -3.93
CA GLN A 99 -0.17 -9.06 -3.24
C GLN A 99 1.28 -8.82 -3.68
N LEU A 100 1.61 -7.56 -3.99
CA LEU A 100 2.96 -7.17 -4.36
C LEU A 100 3.90 -7.19 -3.15
N GLN A 101 5.04 -7.87 -3.31
CA GLN A 101 6.10 -7.95 -2.31
C GLN A 101 7.27 -7.06 -2.74
N ASN A 102 7.92 -6.42 -1.77
CA ASN A 102 9.13 -5.65 -2.02
C ASN A 102 10.33 -6.59 -2.07
N GLN A 103 11.23 -6.40 -3.04
CA GLN A 103 12.39 -7.23 -3.21
C GLN A 103 13.54 -6.79 -2.30
N GLU A 104 13.89 -7.56 -1.27
CA GLU A 104 14.97 -7.20 -0.32
C GLU A 104 16.41 -7.29 -0.88
N ASN A 105 16.58 -7.46 -2.20
CA ASN A 105 17.89 -7.63 -2.80
C ASN A 105 18.59 -6.28 -2.98
N TYR A 106 19.67 -6.08 -2.23
CA TYR A 106 20.60 -4.97 -2.38
C TYR A 106 21.82 -5.37 -3.18
N TYR A 107 22.41 -4.44 -3.90
CA TYR A 107 23.74 -4.60 -4.49
C TYR A 107 24.63 -3.44 -4.06
N SER A 108 25.93 -3.72 -3.94
CA SER A 108 26.94 -2.72 -3.64
C SER A 108 27.39 -2.06 -4.94
N ALA A 109 27.18 -0.75 -5.06
CA ALA A 109 27.74 0.06 -6.13
C ALA A 109 28.44 1.27 -5.52
N ASN A 110 29.74 1.42 -5.79
CA ASN A 110 30.58 2.49 -5.26
C ASN A 110 30.52 2.60 -3.73
N GLY A 111 30.54 1.45 -3.02
CA GLY A 111 30.48 1.40 -1.55
C GLY A 111 29.09 1.71 -0.94
N GLN A 112 28.08 2.02 -1.75
CA GLN A 112 26.71 2.26 -1.28
C GLN A 112 25.80 1.07 -1.56
N ARG A 113 24.97 0.70 -0.57
CA ARG A 113 23.90 -0.29 -0.74
C ARG A 113 22.75 0.32 -1.53
N LYS A 114 22.56 -0.13 -2.77
CA LYS A 114 21.44 0.29 -3.62
C LYS A 114 20.44 -0.84 -3.77
N HIS A 115 19.16 -0.47 -3.77
CA HIS A 115 18.08 -1.41 -3.98
C HIS A 115 18.06 -1.85 -5.45
N ARG A 116 17.97 -3.15 -5.71
CA ARG A 116 17.79 -3.61 -7.09
C ARG A 116 16.39 -3.21 -7.56
N GLN A 117 16.33 -2.61 -8.75
CA GLN A 117 15.07 -2.24 -9.41
C GLN A 117 14.96 -2.97 -10.75
N HIS A 118 13.74 -3.31 -11.14
CA HIS A 118 13.43 -4.01 -12.38
C HIS A 118 12.36 -3.28 -13.17
N LEU A 119 12.43 -3.36 -14.49
CA LEU A 119 11.41 -2.77 -15.37
C LEU A 119 10.06 -3.43 -15.14
N CYS A 120 9.05 -2.63 -14.76
CA CYS A 120 7.69 -3.11 -14.57
C CYS A 120 7.12 -3.63 -15.90
N LYS A 121 6.55 -4.85 -15.90
CA LYS A 121 6.05 -5.50 -17.13
C LYS A 121 5.00 -4.67 -17.86
N VAL A 122 4.00 -4.17 -17.13
CA VAL A 122 2.94 -3.35 -17.72
C VAL A 122 3.47 -2.00 -18.20
N CYS A 123 4.39 -1.37 -17.45
CA CYS A 123 4.99 -0.11 -17.88
C CYS A 123 5.85 -0.27 -19.13
N SER A 124 6.62 -1.36 -19.23
CA SER A 124 7.42 -1.67 -20.42
C SER A 124 6.54 -1.98 -21.61
N ALA A 125 5.45 -2.72 -21.42
CA ALA A 125 4.53 -3.05 -22.50
C ALA A 125 3.79 -1.82 -23.03
N LEU A 126 3.34 -0.95 -22.14
CA LEU A 126 2.65 0.30 -22.48
C LEU A 126 3.60 1.48 -22.71
N ALA A 127 4.89 1.22 -22.91
CA ALA A 127 5.85 2.27 -23.25
C ALA A 127 5.74 2.62 -24.74
N PRO A 128 5.68 3.91 -25.11
CA PRO A 128 5.85 4.35 -26.48
C PRO A 128 7.13 3.78 -27.11
N PRO A 129 7.18 3.64 -28.45
CA PRO A 129 8.36 3.17 -29.14
C PRO A 129 9.60 3.97 -28.73
N LYS A 130 10.73 3.27 -28.52
CA LYS A 130 12.03 3.84 -28.12
C LYS A 130 12.06 4.52 -26.75
N THR A 131 11.01 4.38 -25.92
CA THR A 131 11.02 4.88 -24.54
C THR A 131 11.19 3.73 -23.53
N LYS A 132 11.98 3.97 -22.48
CA LYS A 132 12.18 2.99 -21.41
C LYS A 132 10.96 2.99 -20.49
N GLY A 133 10.50 1.80 -20.12
CA GLY A 133 9.46 1.63 -19.09
C GLY A 133 9.94 2.06 -17.71
N PHE A 134 8.99 2.30 -16.79
CA PHE A 134 9.31 2.60 -15.40
C PHE A 134 9.83 1.38 -14.65
N GLU A 135 10.77 1.62 -13.74
CA GLU A 135 11.34 0.60 -12.85
C GLU A 135 10.55 0.50 -11.54
N THR A 136 10.67 -0.63 -10.87
CA THR A 136 10.03 -0.94 -9.59
C THR A 136 10.85 -1.92 -8.77
N SER A 137 10.75 -1.80 -7.46
CA SER A 137 11.27 -2.76 -6.47
C SER A 137 10.24 -3.82 -6.07
N TYR A 138 9.01 -3.74 -6.58
CA TYR A 138 7.90 -4.62 -6.21
C TYR A 138 7.67 -5.71 -7.27
N PHE A 139 7.22 -6.88 -6.84
CA PHE A 139 6.89 -8.01 -7.71
C PHE A 139 5.73 -8.84 -7.14
N CYS A 140 5.03 -9.56 -8.02
CA CYS A 140 3.99 -10.50 -7.59
C CYS A 140 4.58 -11.91 -7.48
N ARG A 141 4.58 -12.48 -6.27
CA ARG A 141 5.13 -13.83 -6.01
C ARG A 141 4.35 -14.93 -6.73
N ARG A 142 3.02 -14.98 -6.56
CA ARG A 142 2.17 -15.99 -7.21
C ARG A 142 2.26 -15.96 -8.73
N CYS A 143 2.24 -14.77 -9.34
CA CYS A 143 2.41 -14.69 -10.79
C CYS A 143 3.81 -15.14 -11.21
N THR A 144 4.85 -14.80 -10.45
CA THR A 144 6.22 -15.23 -10.74
C THR A 144 6.34 -16.76 -10.73
N GLU A 145 5.69 -17.43 -9.76
CA GLU A 145 5.61 -18.88 -9.68
C GLU A 145 4.81 -19.46 -10.85
N TYR A 146 3.62 -18.91 -11.13
CA TYR A 146 2.72 -19.38 -12.19
C TYR A 146 3.33 -19.28 -13.60
N HIS A 147 4.00 -18.17 -13.92
CA HIS A 147 4.62 -17.95 -15.24
C HIS A 147 6.07 -18.47 -15.34
N GLY A 148 6.63 -19.01 -14.26
CA GLY A 148 8.01 -19.51 -14.22
C GLY A 148 9.07 -18.44 -14.49
N GLY A 149 8.76 -17.16 -14.26
CA GLY A 149 9.62 -16.03 -14.59
C GLY A 149 9.30 -14.80 -13.75
N TYR A 150 10.29 -13.95 -13.47
CA TYR A 150 10.14 -12.83 -12.55
C TYR A 150 9.19 -11.76 -13.09
N ILE A 151 8.14 -11.43 -12.33
CA ILE A 151 7.09 -10.47 -12.69
C ILE A 151 7.14 -9.25 -11.77
N PRO A 152 7.96 -8.24 -12.11
CA PRO A 152 7.96 -6.93 -11.45
C PRO A 152 6.74 -6.09 -11.87
N LEU A 153 6.03 -5.55 -10.89
CA LEU A 153 4.84 -4.72 -11.05
C LEU A 153 4.90 -3.53 -10.11
N CYS A 154 4.46 -2.36 -10.55
CA CYS A 154 4.38 -1.18 -9.67
C CYS A 154 2.94 -0.89 -9.29
N ASN A 155 2.74 -0.39 -8.07
CA ASN A 155 1.41 -0.02 -7.59
C ASN A 155 1.04 1.45 -7.86
N CYS A 156 1.59 2.04 -8.93
CA CYS A 156 1.34 3.44 -9.26
C CYS A 156 0.47 3.57 -10.50
N VAL A 157 -0.48 4.50 -10.46
CA VAL A 157 -1.13 5.00 -11.68
C VAL A 157 -0.10 5.81 -12.46
N ARG A 158 0.13 5.44 -13.72
CA ARG A 158 1.06 6.11 -14.64
C ARG A 158 0.30 6.49 -15.90
N ARG A 159 0.76 7.56 -16.58
CA ARG A 159 0.11 8.15 -17.76
C ARG A 159 -1.32 8.59 -17.48
N GLN A 160 -1.52 9.44 -16.47
CA GLN A 160 -2.85 9.94 -16.12
C GLN A 160 -3.41 10.86 -17.21
N GLU A 161 -2.51 11.54 -17.93
CA GLU A 161 -2.79 12.39 -19.09
C GLU A 161 -3.47 11.62 -20.23
N THR A 162 -3.31 10.30 -20.31
CA THR A 162 -4.01 9.44 -21.29
C THR A 162 -5.33 8.88 -20.74
N GLY A 163 -5.84 9.40 -19.62
CA GLY A 163 -7.08 8.96 -18.98
C GLY A 163 -6.98 7.67 -18.16
N ASN A 164 -5.77 7.17 -17.87
CA ASN A 164 -5.60 5.94 -17.10
C ASN A 164 -5.91 6.17 -15.61
N LYS A 165 -6.80 5.34 -15.04
CA LYS A 165 -7.21 5.38 -13.63
C LYS A 165 -6.69 4.20 -12.79
N SER A 166 -6.14 3.18 -13.44
CA SER A 166 -5.74 1.93 -12.77
C SER A 166 -4.24 1.87 -12.50
N THR A 167 -3.86 1.28 -11.37
CA THR A 167 -2.45 0.97 -11.08
C THR A 167 -1.95 -0.11 -12.03
N ARG A 168 -0.63 -0.24 -12.19
CA ARG A 168 -0.08 -1.29 -13.06
C ARG A 168 -0.32 -2.70 -12.50
N ASP A 169 -0.35 -2.81 -11.18
CA ASP A 169 -0.84 -3.99 -10.47
C ASP A 169 -2.26 -4.38 -10.91
N GLN A 170 -3.21 -3.45 -10.83
CA GLN A 170 -4.60 -3.68 -11.24
C GLN A 170 -4.73 -4.03 -12.73
N ILE A 171 -3.96 -3.38 -13.60
CA ILE A 171 -3.98 -3.70 -15.03
C ILE A 171 -3.49 -5.14 -15.25
N TRP A 172 -2.43 -5.57 -14.56
CA TRP A 172 -1.93 -6.94 -14.70
C TRP A 172 -2.94 -7.97 -14.17
N HIS A 173 -3.47 -7.75 -12.96
CA HIS A 173 -4.31 -8.73 -12.28
C HIS A 173 -5.76 -8.72 -12.77
N ALA A 174 -6.38 -7.54 -12.91
CA ALA A 174 -7.78 -7.44 -13.31
C ALA A 174 -7.95 -7.38 -14.83
N THR A 175 -7.21 -6.50 -15.53
CA THR A 175 -7.42 -6.29 -16.97
C THR A 175 -6.78 -7.39 -17.81
N TRP A 176 -5.56 -7.83 -17.46
CA TRP A 176 -4.84 -8.87 -18.19
C TRP A 176 -4.98 -10.25 -17.54
N VAL A 177 -5.86 -10.38 -16.52
CA VAL A 177 -6.20 -11.63 -15.85
C VAL A 177 -4.93 -12.40 -15.46
N ASN A 178 -4.14 -11.81 -14.56
CA ASN A 178 -2.84 -12.33 -14.12
C ASN A 178 -1.82 -12.57 -15.24
N GLY A 179 -1.95 -11.85 -16.35
CA GLY A 179 -1.07 -11.99 -17.53
C GLY A 179 -1.47 -13.10 -18.50
N THR A 180 -2.68 -13.66 -18.40
CA THR A 180 -3.22 -14.65 -19.35
C THR A 180 -3.93 -14.01 -20.55
N VAL A 181 -4.49 -12.81 -20.38
CA VAL A 181 -5.24 -12.08 -21.41
C VAL A 181 -4.51 -10.78 -21.75
N ILE A 182 -3.25 -10.91 -22.17
CA ILE A 182 -2.46 -9.76 -22.64
C ILE A 182 -2.91 -9.40 -24.06
N PRO A 183 -3.19 -8.12 -24.37
CA PRO A 183 -3.54 -7.70 -25.73
C PRO A 183 -2.49 -8.12 -26.76
N ALA A 184 -2.90 -8.66 -27.91
CA ALA A 184 -2.01 -9.27 -28.90
C ALA A 184 -0.86 -8.34 -29.36
N HIS A 185 -1.12 -7.04 -29.47
CA HIS A 185 -0.12 -6.04 -29.85
C HIS A 185 0.95 -5.79 -28.76
N LEU A 186 0.72 -6.23 -27.52
CA LEU A 186 1.62 -6.09 -26.38
C LEU A 186 2.33 -7.39 -25.97
N ILE A 187 1.91 -8.55 -26.47
CA ILE A 187 2.50 -9.84 -26.09
C ILE A 187 4.01 -9.86 -26.38
N LYS A 188 4.42 -9.32 -27.54
CA LYS A 188 5.83 -9.29 -27.98
C LYS A 188 6.74 -8.41 -27.11
N SER A 189 6.18 -7.51 -26.28
CA SER A 189 6.97 -6.64 -25.40
C SER A 189 7.14 -7.20 -23.98
N ILE A 190 6.52 -8.35 -23.68
CA ILE A 190 6.53 -8.96 -22.35
C ILE A 190 7.30 -10.28 -22.40
N HIS A 191 8.51 -10.30 -21.84
CA HIS A 191 9.33 -11.51 -21.76
C HIS A 191 9.44 -12.01 -20.32
N PHE A 192 9.03 -13.24 -20.04
CA PHE A 192 9.22 -13.87 -18.73
C PHE A 192 10.65 -14.38 -18.61
N ARG A 193 11.52 -13.58 -17.98
CA ARG A 193 12.92 -13.97 -17.76
C ARG A 193 12.99 -14.73 -16.44
N LYS A 194 13.67 -15.89 -16.43
CA LYS A 194 14.04 -16.57 -15.20
C LYS A 194 14.88 -15.63 -14.33
N ARG A 195 14.64 -15.67 -13.02
CA ARG A 195 15.44 -14.91 -12.06
C ARG A 195 16.88 -15.45 -12.11
N LYS A 196 17.87 -14.56 -12.29
CA LYS A 196 19.27 -14.93 -12.04
C LYS A 196 19.36 -15.20 -10.55
N ARG A 197 19.66 -16.45 -10.21
CA ARG A 197 19.83 -16.92 -8.84
C ARG A 197 20.86 -16.02 -8.12
N SER A 198 20.59 -15.67 -6.87
CA SER A 198 21.58 -14.99 -6.02
C SER A 198 22.69 -15.98 -5.66
N GLU A 199 23.93 -15.51 -5.60
CA GLU A 199 25.11 -16.33 -5.23
C GLU A 199 24.88 -17.14 -3.93
N ALA A 200 24.12 -16.58 -2.97
CA ALA A 200 23.72 -17.26 -1.73
C ALA A 200 22.83 -18.53 -1.90
N GLU A 201 22.14 -18.70 -3.03
CA GLU A 201 21.34 -19.91 -3.31
C GLU A 201 22.13 -20.98 -4.08
N ASP A 202 23.29 -20.61 -4.64
CA ASP A 202 24.20 -21.56 -5.28
C ASP A 202 25.13 -22.22 -4.23
N GLU A 203 25.51 -21.51 -3.17
CA GLU A 203 26.26 -22.08 -2.03
C GLU A 203 25.49 -23.18 -1.27
N GLN A 204 24.15 -23.21 -1.33
CA GLN A 204 23.32 -24.24 -0.68
C GLN A 204 23.18 -25.55 -1.48
N LYS A 205 23.73 -25.64 -2.70
CA LYS A 205 23.71 -26.88 -3.50
C LYS A 205 25.06 -27.60 -3.58
N GLU A 206 26.12 -26.99 -3.05
CA GLU A 206 27.46 -27.60 -3.01
C GLU A 206 27.84 -28.13 -1.61
N GLY A 207 26.87 -28.22 -0.68
CA GLY A 207 27.04 -28.82 0.65
C GLY A 207 26.47 -30.22 0.76
#